data_AF-A0A959EKL3-F1
#
_entry.id   AF-A0A959EKL3-F1
#
_cell.length_a   1.000
_cell.length_b   1.000
_cell.length_c   1.000
_cell.angle_alpha   90.00
_cell.angle_beta   90.00
_cell.angle_gamma   90.00
#
_symmetry.space_group_name_H-M   'P 1'
#
loop_
_entity.id
_entity.type
_entity.pdbx_description
1 polymer ?
#
loop_
_entity_poly.entity_id
_entity_poly.type
_entity_poly.pdbx_seq_one_letter_code
_entity_poly.pdbx_strand_id
1 'polypeptide(L)'
;MNGPQLLVLAAGLGRRFGGDKQIAEVGPAGEWLLDYSLYDARQAGFAEAVLVVRPDLTDLLDRPFPLPVKWVFQETPGTEWG
;
A
#
# COMPACT_ATOMS: atom_id res chain seq x y z
N MET A 1 12.48 0.14 19.70
CA MET A 1 11.08 -0.19 20.05
C MET A 1 10.75 -1.50 19.36
N ASN A 2 10.37 -2.54 20.11
CA ASN A 2 9.93 -3.82 19.54
C ASN A 2 8.40 -3.84 19.52
N GLY A 3 7.80 -3.56 18.37
CA GLY A 3 6.38 -3.75 18.10
C GLY A 3 6.19 -4.59 16.83
N PRO A 4 5.02 -5.20 16.61
CA PRO A 4 4.75 -5.98 15.41
C PRO A 4 4.88 -5.10 14.15
N GLN A 5 5.17 -5.74 13.02
CA GLN A 5 5.20 -5.11 11.70
C GLN A 5 3.95 -5.50 10.91
N LEU A 6 3.37 -4.51 10.22
CA LEU A 6 2.23 -4.72 9.34
C LEU A 6 2.73 -4.96 7.91
N LEU A 7 2.41 -6.10 7.31
CA LEU A 7 2.66 -6.34 5.89
C LEU A 7 1.40 -6.05 5.07
N VAL A 8 1.51 -5.15 4.09
CA VAL A 8 0.43 -4.85 3.15
C VAL A 8 0.85 -5.30 1.75
N LEU A 9 0.05 -6.16 1.14
CA LEU A 9 0.26 -6.65 -0.23
C LEU A 9 -0.64 -5.85 -1.18
N ALA A 10 -0.08 -4.85 -1.85
CA ALA A 10 -0.79 -3.92 -2.73
C ALA A 10 -0.28 -3.96 -4.18
N ALA A 11 0.40 -5.03 -4.57
CA ALA A 11 0.94 -5.23 -5.93
C ALA A 11 -0.05 -5.89 -6.91
N GLY A 12 -1.29 -6.16 -6.48
CA GLY A 12 -2.29 -6.87 -7.29
C GLY A 12 -2.91 -6.00 -8.39
N LEU A 13 -2.90 -6.52 -9.63
CA LEU A 13 -3.67 -5.97 -10.74
C LEU A 13 -5.17 -6.16 -10.48
N GLY A 14 -5.91 -5.07 -10.32
CA GLY A 14 -7.36 -5.04 -10.13
C GLY A 14 -8.14 -5.45 -11.39
N ARG A 15 -7.89 -6.64 -11.95
CA ARG A 15 -8.58 -7.12 -13.17
C ARG A 15 -10.10 -7.27 -12.99
N ARG A 16 -10.55 -7.43 -11.75
CA ARG A 16 -11.99 -7.46 -11.39
C ARG A 16 -12.67 -6.08 -11.43
N PHE A 17 -11.91 -4.99 -11.42
CA PHE A 17 -12.41 -3.61 -11.38
C PHE A 17 -12.08 -2.79 -12.64
N GLY A 18 -11.54 -3.40 -13.70
CA GLY A 18 -11.38 -2.77 -15.01
C GLY A 18 -10.22 -1.77 -15.14
N GLY A 19 -9.23 -1.77 -14.24
CA GLY A 19 -8.03 -0.92 -14.37
C GLY A 19 -7.29 -0.65 -13.05
N ASP A 20 -6.18 0.09 -13.15
CA ASP A 20 -5.25 0.47 -12.07
C ASP A 20 -5.88 1.40 -11.01
N LYS A 21 -6.77 0.87 -10.17
CA LYS A 21 -7.35 1.66 -9.07
C LYS A 21 -7.18 0.96 -7.73
N GLN A 22 -5.92 0.82 -7.32
CA GLN A 22 -5.55 0.54 -5.92
C GLN A 22 -5.45 1.83 -5.08
N ILE A 23 -5.39 3.00 -5.73
CA ILE A 23 -5.26 4.34 -5.14
C ILE A 23 -6.57 5.15 -5.20
N ALA A 24 -7.72 4.46 -5.20
CA ALA A 24 -9.00 5.15 -5.18
C ALA A 24 -9.18 5.86 -3.83
N GLU A 25 -9.50 7.15 -3.89
CA GLU A 25 -9.94 7.91 -2.73
C GLU A 25 -11.30 7.39 -2.27
N VAL A 26 -11.39 7.06 -0.99
CA VAL A 26 -12.59 6.51 -0.34
C VAL A 26 -13.06 7.37 0.83
N GLY A 27 -12.20 8.25 1.34
CA GLY A 27 -12.50 9.15 2.45
C GLY A 27 -12.96 10.56 2.02
N PRO A 28 -13.58 11.33 2.93
CA PRO A 28 -14.11 12.67 2.66
C PRO A 28 -13.03 13.73 2.38
N ALA A 29 -11.76 13.45 2.69
CA ALA A 29 -10.63 14.33 2.44
C ALA A 29 -9.58 13.71 1.49
N GLY A 30 -9.99 12.74 0.66
CA GLY A 30 -9.10 12.11 -0.31
C GLY A 30 -8.21 11.02 0.28
N GLU A 31 -8.60 10.42 1.40
CA GLU A 31 -7.93 9.29 2.00
C GLU A 31 -8.12 8.02 1.17
N TRP A 32 -7.06 7.24 1.04
CA TRP A 32 -7.10 5.89 0.50
C TRP A 32 -7.44 4.87 1.59
N LEU A 33 -7.86 3.67 1.18
CA LEU A 33 -8.08 2.56 2.13
C LEU A 33 -6.80 2.24 2.94
N LEU A 34 -5.63 2.47 2.33
CA LEU A 34 -4.34 2.31 2.98
C LEU A 34 -4.16 3.26 4.17
N ASP A 35 -4.63 4.50 4.07
CA ASP A 35 -4.45 5.50 5.13
C ASP A 35 -5.15 5.07 6.42
N TYR A 36 -6.38 4.56 6.30
CA TYR A 36 -7.13 3.99 7.41
C TYR A 36 -6.44 2.76 8.00
N SER A 37 -5.94 1.86 7.16
CA SER A 37 -5.23 0.65 7.59
C SER A 37 -3.98 0.99 8.41
N LEU A 38 -3.23 2.00 7.98
CA LEU A 38 -2.02 2.46 8.67
C LEU A 38 -2.34 3.22 9.96
N TYR A 39 -3.41 4.02 9.96
CA TYR A 39 -3.91 4.66 11.17
C TYR A 39 -4.28 3.62 12.24
N ASP A 40 -5.07 2.62 11.88
CA ASP A 40 -5.48 1.56 12.80
C ASP A 40 -4.29 0.75 13.31
N ALA A 41 -3.32 0.44 12.45
CA ALA A 41 -2.09 -0.23 12.85
C ALA A 41 -1.31 0.58 13.88
N ARG A 42 -1.20 1.90 13.68
CA ARG A 42 -0.54 2.80 14.62
C ARG A 42 -1.25 2.82 15.98
N GLN A 43 -2.59 2.81 15.97
CA GLN A 43 -3.42 2.76 17.18
C GLN A 43 -3.31 1.40 17.89
N ALA A 44 -3.15 0.31 17.14
CA ALA A 44 -2.95 -1.05 17.66
C ALA A 44 -1.52 -1.33 18.15
N GLY A 45 -0.59 -0.37 18.03
CA GLY A 45 0.77 -0.48 18.54
C GLY A 45 1.78 -1.12 17.58
N PHE A 46 1.48 -1.16 16.28
CA PHE A 46 2.47 -1.55 15.26
C PHE A 46 3.59 -0.52 15.18
N ALA A 47 4.82 -1.00 15.01
CA ALA A 47 6.01 -0.16 14.99
C ALA A 47 6.35 0.35 13.58
N GLU A 48 6.01 -0.41 12.54
CA GLU A 48 6.34 -0.14 11.15
C GLU A 48 5.36 -0.88 10.22
N ALA A 49 5.14 -0.33 9.03
CA ALA A 49 4.48 -1.02 7.93
C ALA A 49 5.47 -1.35 6.79
N VAL A 50 5.30 -2.52 6.18
CA VAL A 50 6.00 -2.96 4.98
C VAL A 50 4.99 -3.03 3.85
N LEU A 51 5.17 -2.20 2.82
CA LEU A 51 4.28 -2.13 1.67
C LEU A 51 4.92 -2.83 0.48
N VAL A 52 4.29 -3.93 0.04
CA VAL A 52 4.66 -4.64 -1.19
C VAL A 52 3.85 -4.05 -2.34
N VAL A 53 4.50 -3.28 -3.19
CA VAL A 53 3.87 -2.50 -4.27
C VAL A 53 4.54 -2.80 -5.60
N ARG A 54 3.86 -2.49 -6.71
CA ARG A 54 4.51 -2.47 -8.02
C ARG A 54 5.31 -1.17 -8.19
N PRO A 55 6.36 -1.16 -9.01
CA PRO A 55 7.17 0.05 -9.24
C PRO A 55 6.40 1.24 -9.84
N ASP A 56 5.28 0.99 -10.54
CA ASP A 56 4.44 2.01 -11.16
C ASP A 56 3.49 2.72 -10.17
N LEU A 57 3.40 2.25 -8.93
CA LEU A 57 2.61 2.87 -7.86
C LEU A 57 3.42 3.94 -7.07
N THR A 58 4.23 4.74 -7.76
CA THR A 58 5.12 5.73 -7.14
C THR A 58 4.39 6.82 -6.35
N ASP A 59 3.12 7.11 -6.68
CA ASP A 59 2.32 8.12 -5.98
C ASP A 59 2.10 7.79 -4.51
N LEU A 60 2.21 6.51 -4.12
CA LEU A 60 2.20 6.08 -2.72
C LEU A 60 3.42 6.60 -1.94
N LEU A 61 4.53 6.90 -2.61
CA LEU A 61 5.82 7.19 -1.98
C LEU A 61 5.91 8.61 -1.40
N ASP A 62 5.11 9.55 -1.92
CA ASP A 62 5.24 11.00 -1.61
C ASP A 62 4.19 11.52 -0.61
N ARG A 63 3.50 10.63 0.11
CA ARG A 63 2.48 11.00 1.10
C ARG A 63 2.96 10.78 2.54
N PRO A 64 2.55 11.61 3.50
CA PRO A 64 2.87 11.42 4.91
C PRO A 64 2.08 10.23 5.51
N PHE A 65 2.74 9.39 6.29
CA PHE A 65 2.12 8.23 6.96
C PHE A 65 2.18 8.32 8.49
N PRO A 66 1.22 7.70 9.20
CA PRO A 66 1.13 7.76 10.67
C PRO A 66 2.14 6.86 11.40
N LEU A 67 2.88 6.02 10.66
CA LEU A 67 3.99 5.20 11.14
C LEU A 67 5.06 5.06 10.06
N PRO A 68 6.30 4.68 10.43
CA PRO A 68 7.35 4.39 9.45
C PRO A 68 6.89 3.35 8.42
N VAL A 69 7.26 3.58 7.15
CA VAL A 69 6.92 2.72 6.03
C VAL A 69 8.19 2.26 5.30
N LYS A 70 8.30 0.95 5.11
CA LYS A 70 9.31 0.32 4.26
C LYS A 70 8.67 -0.18 2.97
N TRP A 71 9.30 0.10 1.85
CA TRP A 71 8.83 -0.30 0.53
C TRP A 71 9.53 -1.57 0.04
N VAL A 72 8.75 -2.47 -0.54
CA VAL A 72 9.24 -3.66 -1.24
C VAL A 72 8.57 -3.67 -2.60
N PHE A 73 9.38 -3.70 -3.66
CA PHE A 73 8.84 -3.73 -5.02
C PHE A 73 8.65 -5.17 -5.47
N GLN A 74 7.43 -5.52 -5.86
CA GLN A 74 7.15 -6.79 -6.51
C GLN A 74 7.37 -6.64 -8.02
N GLU A 75 8.32 -7.40 -8.56
CA GLU A 75 8.45 -7.57 -9.99
C GLU A 75 7.19 -8.24 -10.54
N THR A 76 6.59 -7.62 -11.56
CA THR A 76 5.53 -8.27 -12.33
C THR A 76 6.22 -8.99 -13.47
N PRO A 77 6.01 -10.31 -13.67
CA PRO A 77 6.52 -10.99 -14.84
C PRO A 77 6.11 -10.20 -16.07
N GLY A 78 7.06 -9.91 -16.96
CA GLY A 78 6.77 -9.33 -18.26
C GLY A 78 5.61 -10.10 -18.90
N THR A 79 4.70 -9.39 -19.54
CA THR A 79 3.62 -9.98 -20.33
C THR A 79 4.22 -10.77 -21.51
N GLU A 80 4.78 -11.94 -21.24
CA GLU A 80 5.31 -12.94 -22.19
C GLU A 80 4.49 -14.23 -22.10
N TRP A 81 3.19 -14.11 -21.80
CA TRP A 81 2.22 -15.16 -22.10
C TRP A 81 1.49 -14.76 -23.39
N GLY A 82 2.22 -14.90 -24.50
CA GLY A 82 1.65 -14.99 -25.84
C GLY A 82 1.23 -16.41 -26.16
#